data_AF-A0A9X2VGA4-F1
#
_entry.id   AF-A0A9X2VGA4-F1
#
_cell.length_a   1.000
_cell.length_b   1.000
_cell.length_c   1.000
_cell.angle_alpha   90.00
_cell.angle_beta   90.00
_cell.angle_gamma   90.00
#
_symmetry.space_group_name_H-M   'P 1'
#
loop_
_entity.id
_entity.type
_entity.pdbx_description
1 polymer ?
#
loop_
_entity_poly.entity_id
_entity_poly.type
_entity_poly.pdbx_seq_one_letter_code
_entity_poly.pdbx_strand_id
1 'polypeptide(L)'
;MTTTSTYDSQTQLGPINYRVRATAQQDVLLEVFGADPEGAVVAEGMIRLPVSGGAAVGKLLGRVLDGLTRMGAPPPGKPQPANAKQPWTAELDEELREAWLDRADQAPVAELIRSLADRMGRSPTSIRSRLPRVGCDPDVVGRPLSQEAAQVLGVTP
;
A
#
# COMPACT_ATOMS: atom_id res chain seq x y z
N MET A 1 -5.44 -37.67 -20.65
CA MET A 1 -6.23 -36.45 -20.97
C MET A 1 -5.38 -35.26 -20.61
N THR A 2 -5.02 -34.42 -21.58
CA THR A 2 -4.24 -33.20 -21.32
C THR A 2 -5.22 -32.06 -21.11
N THR A 3 -5.28 -31.51 -19.90
CA THR A 3 -6.15 -30.39 -19.56
C THR A 3 -5.55 -29.10 -20.10
N THR A 4 -6.27 -28.42 -20.99
CA THR A 4 -5.94 -27.05 -21.43
C THR A 4 -6.62 -26.07 -20.48
N SER A 5 -5.86 -25.15 -19.89
CA SER A 5 -6.41 -24.07 -19.06
C SER A 5 -6.15 -22.73 -19.76
N THR A 6 -7.21 -21.95 -19.94
CA THR A 6 -7.12 -20.60 -20.50
C THR A 6 -7.52 -19.58 -19.43
N TYR A 7 -6.75 -18.51 -19.32
CA TYR A 7 -7.00 -17.37 -18.47
C TYR A 7 -7.01 -16.11 -19.35
N ASP A 8 -7.98 -15.23 -19.15
CA ASP A 8 -8.12 -13.98 -19.89
C ASP A 8 -8.37 -12.86 -18.87
N SER A 9 -7.59 -11.79 -18.96
CA SER A 9 -7.67 -10.64 -18.08
C SER A 9 -7.48 -9.38 -18.88
N GLN A 10 -8.19 -8.32 -18.49
CA GLN A 10 -8.15 -7.04 -19.19
C GLN A 10 -8.13 -5.87 -18.22
N THR A 11 -7.55 -4.77 -18.65
CA THR A 11 -7.50 -3.51 -17.91
C THR A 11 -7.47 -2.33 -18.88
N GLN A 12 -8.08 -1.22 -18.47
CA GLN A 12 -8.11 0.01 -19.25
C GLN A 12 -7.13 1.02 -18.65
N LEU A 13 -6.26 1.58 -19.50
CA LEU A 13 -5.32 2.65 -19.13
C LEU A 13 -5.53 3.83 -20.08
N GLY A 14 -6.21 4.87 -19.59
CA GLY A 14 -6.66 5.97 -20.43
C GLY A 14 -7.60 5.46 -21.55
N PRO A 15 -7.35 5.79 -22.83
CA PRO A 15 -8.17 5.31 -23.94
C PRO A 15 -7.84 3.89 -24.39
N ILE A 16 -6.73 3.30 -23.93
CA ILE A 16 -6.23 2.02 -24.42
C ILE A 16 -6.77 0.87 -23.55
N ASN A 17 -7.33 -0.15 -24.19
CA ASN A 17 -7.70 -1.39 -23.53
C ASN A 17 -6.59 -2.43 -23.72
N TYR A 18 -6.03 -2.90 -22.61
CA TYR A 18 -5.02 -3.95 -22.59
C TYR A 18 -5.67 -5.28 -22.18
N ARG A 19 -5.31 -6.35 -22.89
CA ARG A 19 -5.72 -7.72 -22.60
C ARG A 19 -4.50 -8.62 -22.53
N VAL A 20 -4.51 -9.51 -21.55
CA VAL A 20 -3.57 -10.61 -21.42
C VAL A 20 -4.34 -11.91 -21.47
N ARG A 21 -3.99 -12.78 -22.42
CA ARG A 21 -4.50 -14.13 -22.52
C ARG A 21 -3.38 -15.12 -22.23
N ALA A 22 -3.59 -16.03 -21.30
CA ALA A 22 -2.68 -17.14 -21.02
C ALA A 22 -3.36 -18.46 -21.39
N THR A 23 -2.68 -19.30 -22.16
CA THR A 23 -3.11 -20.68 -22.43
C THR A 23 -2.05 -21.64 -21.93
N ALA A 24 -2.41 -22.53 -21.02
CA ALA A 24 -1.52 -23.53 -20.43
C ALA A 24 -1.90 -24.93 -20.92
N GLN A 25 -0.91 -25.63 -21.51
CA GLN A 25 -0.95 -27.06 -21.81
C GLN A 25 0.36 -27.70 -21.33
N GLN A 26 1.27 -28.07 -22.24
CA GLN A 26 2.65 -28.45 -21.91
C GLN A 26 3.54 -27.22 -21.67
N ASP A 27 3.25 -26.14 -22.38
CA ASP A 27 3.81 -24.80 -22.20
C ASP A 27 2.70 -23.81 -21.82
N VAL A 28 3.10 -22.67 -21.28
CA VAL A 28 2.25 -21.48 -21.15
C VAL A 28 2.56 -20.57 -22.33
N LEU A 29 1.52 -20.23 -23.08
CA LEU A 29 1.52 -19.17 -24.07
C LEU A 29 0.83 -17.95 -23.46
N LEU A 30 1.56 -16.85 -23.32
CA LEU A 30 1.04 -15.56 -22.89
C LEU A 30 0.97 -14.62 -24.08
N GLU A 31 -0.21 -14.10 -24.37
CA GLU A 31 -0.47 -13.12 -25.42
C GLU A 31 -0.87 -11.81 -24.76
N VAL A 32 -0.18 -10.72 -25.10
CA VAL A 32 -0.47 -9.37 -24.63
C VAL A 32 -0.91 -8.55 -25.83
N PHE A 33 -2.03 -7.86 -25.70
CA PHE A 33 -2.58 -7.01 -26.74
C PHE A 33 -3.11 -5.72 -26.13
N GLY A 34 -2.88 -4.60 -26.80
CA GLY A 34 -3.39 -3.28 -26.44
C GLY A 34 -3.88 -2.57 -27.68
N ALA A 35 -5.14 -2.11 -27.65
CA ALA A 35 -5.72 -1.32 -28.74
C ALA A 35 -6.39 -0.06 -28.22
N ASP A 36 -6.35 0.97 -29.04
CA ASP A 36 -7.10 2.21 -28.82
C ASP A 36 -8.60 2.06 -29.17
N PRO A 37 -9.43 3.09 -28.95
CA PRO A 37 -10.87 3.02 -29.24
C PRO A 37 -11.19 2.87 -30.73
N GLU A 38 -10.27 3.23 -31.62
CA GLU A 38 -10.40 3.11 -33.07
C GLU A 38 -10.00 1.71 -33.55
N GLY A 39 -9.50 0.86 -32.64
CA GLY A 39 -9.05 -0.50 -32.90
C GLY A 39 -7.59 -0.58 -33.38
N ALA A 40 -6.86 0.53 -33.36
CA ALA A 40 -5.45 0.52 -33.73
C ALA A 40 -4.63 -0.17 -32.63
N VAL A 41 -3.78 -1.11 -33.03
CA VAL A 41 -2.92 -1.87 -32.12
C VAL A 41 -1.77 -0.98 -31.67
N VAL A 42 -1.69 -0.71 -30.38
CA VAL A 42 -0.64 0.12 -29.76
C VAL A 42 0.34 -0.71 -28.92
N ALA A 43 -0.02 -1.95 -28.60
CA ALA A 43 0.86 -2.89 -27.94
C ALA A 43 0.52 -4.32 -28.36
N GLU A 44 1.52 -5.12 -28.67
CA GLU A 44 1.36 -6.54 -28.97
C GLU A 44 2.62 -7.29 -28.53
N GLY A 45 2.43 -8.50 -28.01
CA GLY A 45 3.55 -9.37 -27.68
C GLY A 45 3.10 -10.78 -27.33
N MET A 46 4.03 -11.72 -27.48
CA MET A 46 3.80 -13.12 -27.16
C MET A 46 5.00 -13.68 -26.42
N ILE A 47 4.75 -14.44 -25.35
CA ILE A 47 5.77 -15.12 -24.57
C ILE A 47 5.38 -16.58 -24.45
N ARG A 48 6.30 -17.48 -24.83
CA ARG A 48 6.16 -18.92 -24.61
C ARG A 48 7.17 -19.35 -23.55
N LEU A 49 6.69 -20.12 -22.58
CA LEU A 49 7.50 -20.59 -21.47
C LEU A 49 7.04 -21.97 -20.97
N PRO A 50 7.93 -22.77 -20.37
CA PRO A 50 7.52 -23.99 -19.68
C PRO A 50 6.53 -23.66 -18.54
N VAL A 51 5.54 -24.52 -18.32
CA VAL A 51 4.53 -24.31 -17.25
C VAL A 51 5.17 -24.10 -15.87
N SER A 52 6.27 -24.80 -15.58
CA SER A 52 7.03 -24.66 -14.33
C SER A 52 7.67 -23.28 -14.13
N GLY A 53 7.94 -22.54 -15.21
CA GLY A 53 8.57 -21.23 -15.18
C GLY A 53 7.60 -20.05 -14.98
N GLY A 54 6.28 -20.28 -15.12
CA GLY A 54 5.28 -19.20 -15.16
C GLY A 54 5.31 -18.24 -14.00
N ALA A 55 5.34 -18.75 -12.77
CA ALA A 55 5.34 -17.92 -11.58
C ALA A 55 6.64 -17.10 -11.43
N ALA A 56 7.80 -17.69 -11.74
CA ALA A 56 9.09 -17.02 -11.62
C ALA A 56 9.26 -15.92 -12.68
N VAL A 57 8.92 -16.23 -13.94
CA VAL A 57 8.96 -15.28 -15.05
C VAL A 57 7.94 -14.16 -14.85
N GLY A 58 6.72 -14.46 -14.42
CA GLY A 58 5.69 -13.45 -14.13
C GLY A 58 6.14 -12.45 -13.05
N LYS A 59 6.76 -12.94 -11.96
CA LYS A 59 7.35 -12.06 -10.93
C LYS A 59 8.51 -11.22 -11.46
N LEU A 60 9.34 -11.76 -12.36
CA LEU A 60 10.43 -11.01 -12.98
C LEU A 60 9.89 -9.89 -13.88
N LEU A 61 8.91 -10.21 -14.74
CA LEU A 61 8.25 -9.23 -15.61
C LEU A 61 7.62 -8.10 -14.79
N GLY A 62 6.86 -8.43 -13.75
CA GLY A 62 6.28 -7.44 -12.85
C GLY A 62 7.33 -6.50 -12.25
N ARG A 63 8.43 -7.05 -11.71
CA ARG A 63 9.52 -6.24 -11.15
C ARG A 63 10.19 -5.32 -12.17
N VAL A 64 10.42 -5.80 -13.39
CA VAL A 64 11.05 -4.98 -14.44
C VAL A 64 10.12 -3.85 -14.86
N LEU A 65 8.83 -4.14 -15.10
CA LEU A 65 7.84 -3.14 -15.47
C LEU A 65 7.63 -2.11 -14.34
N ASP A 66 7.55 -2.56 -13.08
CA ASP A 66 7.51 -1.68 -11.91
C ASP A 66 8.76 -0.80 -11.79
N GLY A 67 9.93 -1.36 -12.10
CA GLY A 67 11.19 -0.61 -12.14
C GLY A 67 11.20 0.47 -13.23
N LEU A 68 10.78 0.11 -14.45
CA LEU A 68 10.72 1.03 -15.59
C LEU A 68 9.72 2.17 -15.35
N THR A 69 8.55 1.88 -14.79
CA THR A 69 7.54 2.90 -14.45
C THR A 69 8.06 3.87 -13.39
N ARG A 70 8.82 3.41 -12.39
CA ARG A 70 9.47 4.27 -11.38
C ARG A 70 10.58 5.15 -11.94
N MET A 71 11.21 4.76 -13.05
CA MET A 71 12.23 5.56 -13.72
C MET A 71 11.62 6.58 -14.70
N GLY A 72 10.46 6.27 -15.29
CA GLY A 72 9.79 7.11 -16.28
C GLY A 72 8.72 8.07 -15.73
N ALA A 73 8.21 7.84 -14.52
CA ALA A 73 7.20 8.69 -13.90
C ALA A 73 7.67 9.22 -12.54
N PRO A 74 7.44 10.50 -12.20
CA PRO A 74 7.46 10.94 -10.82
C PRO A 74 6.56 9.99 -10.02
N PRO A 75 6.99 9.46 -8.86
CA PRO A 75 6.17 8.53 -8.10
C PRO A 75 4.79 9.16 -7.91
N PRO A 76 3.68 8.42 -8.11
CA PRO A 76 2.36 8.94 -7.78
C PRO A 76 2.45 9.38 -6.33
N GLY A 77 2.33 10.68 -6.10
CA GLY A 77 2.40 11.24 -4.77
C GLY A 77 1.35 10.49 -3.95
N LYS A 78 1.78 9.75 -2.92
CA LYS A 78 0.82 9.23 -1.94
C LYS A 78 -0.06 10.41 -1.54
N PRO A 79 -1.40 10.30 -1.60
CA PRO A 79 -2.26 11.40 -1.20
C PRO A 79 -1.79 11.87 0.16
N GLN A 80 -1.30 13.11 0.19
CA GLN A 80 -0.75 13.67 1.41
C GLN A 80 -1.93 13.80 2.38
N PRO A 81 -1.83 13.27 3.61
CA PRO A 81 -2.89 13.45 4.60
C PRO A 81 -3.24 14.93 4.71
N ALA A 82 -4.54 15.25 4.80
CA ALA A 82 -5.04 16.63 4.71
C ALA A 82 -4.29 17.60 5.65
N ASN A 83 -3.85 17.09 6.81
CA ASN A 83 -3.17 17.86 7.84
C ASN A 83 -1.66 17.53 7.95
N ALA A 84 -1.02 16.95 6.94
CA ALA A 84 0.38 16.49 7.05
C ALA A 84 1.41 17.60 7.39
N LYS A 85 1.10 18.87 7.11
CA LYS A 85 1.96 20.04 7.40
C LYS A 85 1.45 20.93 8.54
N GLN A 86 0.29 20.60 9.12
CA GLN A 86 -0.27 21.39 10.21
C GLN A 86 0.58 21.16 11.49
N PRO A 87 0.92 22.19 12.27
CA PRO A 87 1.58 21.99 13.56
C PRO A 87 0.69 21.17 14.50
N TRP A 88 1.31 20.49 15.47
CA TRP A 88 0.58 19.91 16.60
C TRP A 88 0.30 21.02 17.61
N THR A 89 -0.98 21.27 17.90
CA THR A 89 -1.42 22.23 18.92
C THR A 89 -1.79 21.48 20.20
N ALA A 90 -1.93 22.20 21.32
CA ALA A 90 -2.31 21.60 22.59
C ALA A 90 -3.68 20.91 22.51
N GLU A 91 -4.60 21.46 21.72
CA GLU A 91 -5.94 20.90 21.52
C GLU A 91 -5.88 19.58 20.74
N LEU A 92 -5.04 19.50 19.70
CA LEU A 92 -4.83 18.27 18.94
C LEU A 92 -4.10 17.19 19.75
N ASP A 93 -3.20 17.62 20.64
CA ASP A 93 -2.51 16.72 21.56
C ASP A 93 -3.47 16.13 22.58
N GLU A 94 -4.36 16.95 23.13
CA GLU A 94 -5.37 16.51 24.07
C GLU A 94 -6.38 15.57 23.41
N GLU A 95 -6.85 15.90 22.19
CA GLU A 95 -7.72 15.02 21.41
C GLU A 95 -7.07 13.65 21.16
N LEU A 96 -5.78 13.65 20.79
CA LEU A 96 -5.02 12.40 20.58
C LEU A 96 -4.90 11.60 21.88
N ARG A 97 -4.60 12.26 22.99
CA ARG A 97 -4.45 11.64 24.30
C ARG A 97 -5.75 11.00 24.77
N GLU A 98 -6.85 11.75 24.74
CA GLU A 98 -8.18 11.25 25.11
C GLU A 98 -8.59 10.05 24.25
N ALA A 99 -8.46 10.16 22.93
CA ALA A 99 -8.86 9.09 22.02
C ALA A 99 -7.99 7.83 22.14
N TRP A 100 -6.74 7.96 22.56
CA TRP A 100 -5.88 6.82 22.85
C TRP A 100 -6.28 6.12 24.15
N LEU A 101 -6.56 6.89 25.21
CA LEU A 101 -6.87 6.36 26.55
C LEU A 101 -8.29 5.82 26.67
N ASP A 102 -9.26 6.39 25.94
CA ASP A 102 -10.67 5.96 25.90
C ASP A 102 -10.85 4.57 25.25
N ARG A 103 -9.83 4.07 24.54
CA ARG A 103 -9.87 2.81 23.78
C ARG A 103 -9.06 1.69 24.40
N ALA A 104 -8.94 1.65 25.73
CA ALA A 104 -8.23 0.61 26.48
C ALA A 104 -8.65 -0.84 26.14
N ASP A 105 -9.78 -0.98 25.45
CA ASP A 105 -10.42 -2.22 25.13
C ASP A 105 -10.49 -2.42 23.60
N GLN A 106 -9.84 -3.49 23.13
CA GLN A 106 -10.25 -4.34 21.99
C GLN A 106 -9.74 -4.07 20.55
N ALA A 107 -8.87 -3.10 20.27
CA ALA A 107 -8.25 -2.97 18.93
C ALA A 107 -6.73 -3.29 18.94
N PRO A 108 -6.19 -4.00 17.94
CA PRO A 108 -4.75 -4.05 17.71
C PRO A 108 -4.17 -2.63 17.58
N VAL A 109 -3.03 -2.36 18.22
CA VAL A 109 -2.31 -1.06 18.20
C VAL A 109 -2.23 -0.45 16.80
N ALA A 110 -1.87 -1.26 15.80
CA ALA A 110 -1.72 -0.80 14.43
C ALA A 110 -3.04 -0.36 13.78
N GLU A 111 -4.17 -0.94 14.17
CA GLU A 111 -5.50 -0.55 13.68
C GLU A 111 -5.95 0.76 14.30
N LEU A 112 -5.73 0.94 15.61
CA LEU A 112 -6.04 2.20 16.27
C LEU A 112 -5.19 3.36 15.74
N ILE A 113 -3.90 3.14 15.52
CA ILE A 113 -3.02 4.16 14.92
C ILE A 113 -3.51 4.55 13.52
N ARG A 114 -3.98 3.58 12.71
CA ARG A 114 -4.54 3.87 11.39
C ARG A 114 -5.85 4.64 11.48
N SER A 115 -6.77 4.24 12.37
CA SER A 115 -8.05 4.93 12.51
C SER A 115 -7.89 6.37 13.02
N LEU A 116 -6.97 6.60 13.96
CA LEU A 116 -6.61 7.95 14.43
C LEU A 116 -5.95 8.77 13.32
N ALA A 117 -5.07 8.16 12.53
CA ALA A 117 -4.43 8.82 11.39
C ALA A 117 -5.48 9.28 10.36
N ASP A 118 -6.43 8.42 10.02
CA ASP A 118 -7.51 8.74 9.09
C ASP A 118 -8.41 9.86 9.64
N ARG A 119 -8.85 9.72 10.91
CA ARG A 119 -9.74 10.71 11.56
C ARG A 119 -9.11 12.08 11.67
N MET A 120 -7.83 12.16 12.04
CA MET A 120 -7.12 13.43 12.24
C MET A 120 -6.46 13.96 10.95
N GLY A 121 -6.58 13.24 9.83
CA GLY A 121 -5.93 13.59 8.57
C GLY A 121 -4.41 13.61 8.67
N ARG A 122 -3.81 12.69 9.45
CA ARG A 122 -2.37 12.55 9.68
C ARG A 122 -1.84 11.24 9.09
N SER A 123 -0.51 11.07 9.10
CA SER A 123 0.08 9.76 8.78
C SER A 123 0.15 8.87 10.02
N PRO A 124 0.07 7.53 9.89
CA PRO A 124 0.26 6.60 11.00
C PRO A 124 1.58 6.82 11.76
N THR A 125 2.66 7.13 11.04
CA THR A 125 3.96 7.47 11.65
C THR A 125 3.89 8.75 12.48
N SER A 126 3.17 9.77 12.01
CA SER A 126 2.99 11.03 12.76
C SER A 126 2.26 10.76 14.08
N ILE A 127 1.13 10.04 14.03
CA ILE A 127 0.38 9.61 15.22
C ILE A 127 1.28 8.86 16.21
N ARG A 128 1.94 7.79 15.76
CA ARG A 128 2.80 6.95 16.62
C ARG A 128 3.93 7.76 17.26
N SER A 129 4.54 8.69 16.53
CA SER A 129 5.62 9.54 17.03
C SER A 129 5.13 10.63 18.01
N ARG A 130 3.83 10.94 18.01
CA ARG A 130 3.24 11.95 18.86
C ARG A 130 2.77 11.38 20.21
N LEU A 131 2.33 10.12 20.25
CA LEU A 131 1.85 9.46 21.47
C LEU A 131 2.77 9.64 22.69
N PRO A 132 4.10 9.43 22.60
CA PRO A 132 4.97 9.64 23.77
C PRO A 132 5.01 11.08 24.26
N ARG A 133 4.85 12.06 23.36
CA ARG A 133 4.87 13.49 23.67
C ARG A 133 3.59 13.96 24.36
N VAL A 134 2.52 13.17 24.27
CA VAL A 134 1.25 13.41 24.97
C VAL A 134 1.06 12.45 26.16
N GLY A 135 2.14 11.76 26.56
CA GLY A 135 2.13 10.88 27.73
C GLY A 135 1.46 9.52 27.50
N CYS A 136 1.36 9.04 26.26
CA CYS A 136 0.77 7.75 25.90
C CYS A 136 1.83 6.73 25.43
N ASP A 137 1.67 5.47 25.83
CA ASP A 137 2.52 4.36 25.36
C ASP A 137 2.18 4.03 23.90
N PRO A 138 3.11 4.16 22.94
CA PRO A 138 2.83 3.93 21.51
C PRO A 138 2.68 2.44 21.13
N ASP A 139 3.02 1.53 22.05
CA ASP A 139 3.02 0.08 21.84
C ASP A 139 1.94 -0.65 22.64
N VAL A 140 1.25 0.05 23.55
CA VAL A 140 0.16 -0.50 24.34
C VAL A 140 -1.05 0.45 24.32
N VAL A 141 -2.13 0.02 23.68
CA VAL A 141 -3.38 0.80 23.58
C VAL A 141 -3.94 1.12 24.97
N GLY A 142 -4.47 2.34 25.15
CA GLY A 142 -5.12 2.75 26.39
C GLY A 142 -4.18 3.01 27.56
N ARG A 143 -2.87 2.82 27.37
CA ARG A 143 -1.91 2.89 28.45
C ARG A 143 -1.18 4.23 28.47
N PRO A 144 -1.08 4.90 29.64
CA PRO A 144 -0.19 6.03 29.80
C PRO A 144 1.29 5.59 29.73
N LEU A 145 2.15 6.49 29.28
CA LEU A 145 3.58 6.25 29.17
C LEU A 145 4.20 6.13 30.58
N SER A 146 4.98 5.07 30.82
CA SER A 146 5.71 4.93 32.10
C SER A 146 6.93 5.87 32.13
N GLN A 147 7.42 6.20 33.33
CA GLN A 147 8.61 7.06 33.45
C GLN A 147 9.85 6.44 32.82
N GLU A 148 10.00 5.11 32.92
CA GLU A 148 11.11 4.37 32.30
C GLU A 148 11.02 4.44 30.77
N ALA A 149 9.82 4.27 30.22
CA ALA A 149 9.59 4.37 28.77
C ALA A 149 9.80 5.81 28.27
N ALA A 150 9.41 6.81 29.05
CA ALA A 150 9.64 8.22 28.74
C ALA A 150 11.14 8.56 28.65
N GLN A 151 11.95 8.03 29.58
CA GLN A 151 13.41 8.18 29.55
C GLN A 151 14.04 7.54 28.31
N VAL A 152 13.62 6.32 27.94
CA VAL A 152 14.12 5.62 26.74
C VAL A 152 13.76 6.38 25.45
N LEU A 153 12.57 6.97 25.40
CA LEU A 153 12.08 7.73 24.24
C LEU A 153 12.55 9.19 24.22
N GLY A 154 13.27 9.65 25.24
CA GLY A 154 13.79 11.01 25.33
C GLY A 154 12.69 12.08 25.40
N VAL A 155 11.53 11.73 25.96
CA VAL A 155 10.41 12.66 26.16
C VAL A 155 10.27 12.98 27.64
N THR A 156 10.22 14.27 27.96
CA THR A 156 9.91 14.72 29.32
C THR A 156 8.38 14.65 29.49
N PRO A 157 7.87 14.00 30.56
CA PRO A 157 6.44 14.05 30.89
C PRO A 157 5.97 15.47 31.19
#